data_AF-A0A519SCX2-F1
#
_entry.id   AF-A0A519SCX2-F1
#
_cell.length_a   1.000
_cell.length_b   1.000
_cell.length_c   1.000
_cell.angle_alpha   90.00
_cell.angle_beta   90.00
_cell.angle_gamma   90.00
#
_symmetry.space_group_name_H-M   'P 1'
#
loop_
_entity.id
_entity.type
_entity.pdbx_description
1 polymer ?
#
loop_
_entity_poly.entity_id
_entity_poly.type
_entity_poly.pdbx_seq_one_letter_code
_entity_poly.pdbx_strand_id
1 'polypeptide(L)' 'GQLNATVLVRELAKEIQGGGGGQPFFATAGGKNVAGLGAAIAKAEGLVAAGA' A
#
# COMPACT_ATOMS: atom_id res chain seq x y z
N GLY A 1 -4.14 -14.68 -9.29
CA GLY A 1 -5.25 -14.03 -8.57
C GLY A 1 -5.21 -12.53 -8.85
N GLN A 2 -6.34 -11.85 -8.94
CA GLN A 2 -6.36 -10.42 -9.29
C GLN A 2 -6.00 -9.55 -8.08
N LEU A 3 -4.93 -8.77 -8.18
CA LEU A 3 -4.54 -7.80 -7.16
C LEU A 3 -5.55 -6.64 -7.13
N ASN A 4 -5.95 -6.21 -5.93
CA ASN A 4 -6.85 -5.06 -5.73
C ASN A 4 -6.06 -3.90 -5.10
N ALA A 5 -5.75 -2.89 -5.90
CA ALA A 5 -4.95 -1.74 -5.49
C ALA A 5 -5.57 -0.99 -4.28
N THR A 6 -6.90 -0.90 -4.18
CA THR A 6 -7.58 -0.27 -3.05
C THR A 6 -7.35 -1.01 -1.73
N VAL A 7 -7.33 -2.35 -1.77
CA VAL A 7 -7.05 -3.17 -0.58
C VAL A 7 -5.58 -3.06 -0.20
N LEU A 8 -4.67 -3.17 -1.17
CA LEU A 8 -3.23 -3.07 -0.95
C LEU A 8 -2.86 -1.71 -0.35
N VAL A 9 -3.31 -0.61 -0.95
CA VAL A 9 -2.91 0.73 -0.51
C VAL A 9 -3.37 1.04 0.92
N ARG A 10 -4.53 0.50 1.34
CA ARG A 10 -5.04 0.64 2.71
C ARG A 10 -4.16 -0.06 3.73
N GLU A 11 -3.62 -1.23 3.38
CA GLU A 11 -2.72 -1.99 4.25
C GLU A 11 -1.33 -1.33 4.34
N LEU A 12 -0.85 -0.79 3.23
CA LEU A 12 0.44 -0.09 3.15
C LEU A 12 0.40 1.28 3.83
N ALA A 13 -0.73 2.00 3.76
CA ALA A 13 -0.88 3.33 4.34
C ALA A 13 -0.73 3.34 5.88
N LYS A 14 -0.93 2.20 6.55
CA LYS A 14 -0.75 2.08 8.01
C LYS A 14 0.68 2.38 8.44
N GLU A 15 1.67 1.98 7.65
CA GLU A 15 3.09 2.22 7.94
C GLU A 15 3.42 3.72 7.99
N ILE A 16 2.72 4.53 7.18
CA ILE A 16 2.87 6.00 7.13
C ILE A 16 1.84 6.76 7.98
N GLN A 17 1.13 6.07 8.89
CA GLN A 17 0.04 6.64 9.70
C GLN A 17 -0.99 7.38 8.84
N GLY A 18 -1.36 6.73 7.73
CA GLY A 18 -2.13 7.32 6.66
C GLY A 18 -3.38 6.53 6.32
N GLY A 19 -4.05 7.02 5.28
CA GLY A 19 -5.15 6.33 4.62
C GLY A 19 -4.94 6.35 3.11
N GLY A 20 -5.82 5.65 2.38
CA GLY A 20 -5.76 5.62 0.93
C GLY A 20 -7.03 5.03 0.30
N GLY A 21 -7.16 5.25 -1.00
CA GLY A 21 -8.33 4.84 -1.78
C GLY A 21 -8.15 5.06 -3.28
N GLY A 22 -9.14 4.64 -4.04
CA GLY A 22 -9.13 4.68 -5.50
C GLY A 22 -9.90 3.50 -6.08
N GLN A 23 -9.48 3.08 -7.26
CA GLN A 23 -10.08 2.01 -8.04
C GLN A 23 -9.26 0.71 -7.91
N PRO A 24 -9.84 -0.47 -8.21
CA PRO A 24 -9.16 -1.76 -8.06
C PRO A 24 -7.84 -1.88 -8.83
N PHE A 25 -7.66 -1.10 -9.90
CA PHE A 25 -6.45 -1.07 -10.71
C PHE A 25 -5.52 0.12 -10.38
N PHE A 26 -5.98 1.11 -9.62
CA PHE A 26 -5.19 2.29 -9.26
C PHE A 26 -5.68 2.93 -7.97
N ALA A 27 -4.82 3.05 -6.97
CA ALA A 27 -5.16 3.68 -5.70
C ALA A 27 -4.00 4.54 -5.20
N THR A 28 -4.32 5.57 -4.42
CA THR A 28 -3.36 6.49 -3.81
C THR A 28 -3.48 6.46 -2.29
N ALA A 29 -2.36 6.71 -1.60
CA ALA A 29 -2.33 6.85 -0.16
C ALA A 29 -1.52 8.08 0.26
N GLY A 30 -1.85 8.60 1.44
CA GLY A 30 -1.14 9.70 2.09
C GLY A 30 -1.16 9.53 3.60
N GLY A 31 -0.12 10.02 4.27
CA GLY A 31 0.06 9.83 5.71
C GLY A 31 0.97 10.89 6.32
N LYS A 32 0.99 10.95 7.64
CA LYS A 32 1.72 11.97 8.41
C LYS A 32 3.13 11.53 8.81
N ASN A 33 3.43 10.23 8.74
CA ASN A 33 4.70 9.67 9.15
C ASN A 33 5.61 9.39 7.94
N VAL A 34 6.47 10.35 7.60
CA VAL A 34 7.44 10.24 6.50
C VAL A 34 8.45 9.10 6.74
N ALA A 35 8.82 8.83 7.99
CA ALA A 35 9.76 7.76 8.33
C ALA A 35 9.21 6.35 8.00
N GLY A 36 7.89 6.21 7.83
CA GLY A 36 7.23 4.95 7.47
C GLY A 36 7.30 4.57 5.99
N LEU A 37 7.79 5.46 5.11
CA LEU A 37 7.80 5.21 3.66
C LEU A 37 8.63 3.99 3.27
N GLY A 38 9.79 3.78 3.91
CA GLY A 38 10.63 2.62 3.64
C GLY A 38 9.93 1.30 3.99
N ALA A 39 9.24 1.26 5.13
CA ALA A 39 8.47 0.09 5.55
C ALA A 39 7.28 -0.19 4.62
N ALA A 40 6.59 0.86 4.16
CA ALA A 40 5.52 0.73 3.18
C ALA A 40 6.01 0.10 1.87
N ILE A 41 7.17 0.54 1.35
CA ILE A 41 7.74 0.00 0.10
C ILE A 41 8.14 -1.47 0.27
N ALA A 42 8.89 -1.81 1.33
CA ALA A 42 9.30 -3.20 1.58
C ALA A 42 8.11 -4.16 1.73
N LYS A 43 7.04 -3.71 2.40
CA LYS A 43 5.80 -4.48 2.51
C LYS A 43 5.09 -4.63 1.17
N ALA A 44 5.08 -3.57 0.34
CA ALA A 44 4.50 -3.62 -1.00
C ALA A 44 5.22 -4.64 -1.90
N GLU A 45 6.55 -4.66 -1.88
CA GLU A 45 7.37 -5.64 -2.59
C GLU A 45 7.00 -7.07 -2.18
N GLY A 46 6.85 -7.34 -0.88
CA GLY A 46 6.43 -8.66 -0.38
C GLY A 46 5.03 -9.05 -0.86
N LEU A 47 4.07 -8.12 -0.88
CA LEU A 47 2.68 -8.39 -1.30
C LEU A 47 2.57 -8.64 -2.81
N VAL A 48 3.39 -7.98 -3.62
CA VAL A 48 3.40 -8.15 -5.08
C VAL A 48 4.23 -9.39 -5.47
N ALA A 49 5.32 -9.68 -4.77
CA ALA A 49 6.17 -10.85 -5.03
C ALA A 49 5.54 -12.17 -4.56
N ALA A 50 4.75 -12.16 -3.48
CA ALA A 50 4.01 -13.34 -3.01
C ALA A 50 2.75 -13.66 -3.84
N GLY A 51 2.52 -12.93 -4.94
CA GLY A 51 1.35 -12.98 -5.81
C GLY A 51 1.66 -13.24 -7.29
N ALA A 52 2.78 -13.92 -7.58
CA ALA A 52 2.98 -14.77 -8.76
C ALA A 52 2.71 -16.23 -8.37
#